data_AF-A0A7J2PTI4-F1
#
_entry.id   AF-A0A7J2PTI4-F1
#
_cell.length_a   1.000
_cell.length_b   1.000
_cell.length_c   1.000
_cell.angle_alpha   90.00
_cell.angle_beta   90.00
_cell.angle_gamma   90.00
#
_symmetry.space_group_name_H-M   'P 1'
#
loop_
_entity.id
_entity.type
_entity.pdbx_description
1 polymer ?
#
loop_
_entity_poly.entity_id
_entity_poly.type
_entity_poly.pdbx_seq_one_letter_code
_entity_poly.pdbx_strand_id
1 'polypeptide(L)'
;MKTKVFIIRKDSNETVQDVVLRTLRQIPLKTIITPSETKILINPNWVTSDHFNTGNVTSTEVLEGIIIYLMNEAEIDANNIIVADGGSFGISETFFKLNEISRLEKYGIRLMNLNNDEVEHEVEIPNPLALKTVNIVKTAMEASCIISVPSLKTHNMARTP
;
A
#
# COMPACT_ATOMS: atom_id res chain seq x y z
N MET A 1 -21.51 -6.53 13.03
CA MET A 1 -20.80 -7.18 11.91
C MET A 1 -19.62 -7.95 12.49
N LYS A 2 -19.44 -9.25 12.18
CA LYS A 2 -18.29 -10.02 12.67
C LYS A 2 -17.13 -9.83 11.70
N THR A 3 -16.02 -9.25 12.16
CA THR A 3 -14.79 -9.14 11.38
C THR A 3 -14.16 -10.51 11.23
N LYS A 4 -13.82 -10.91 10.00
CA LYS A 4 -13.04 -12.12 9.73
C LYS A 4 -11.56 -11.73 9.67
N VAL A 5 -10.72 -12.49 10.37
CA VAL A 5 -9.27 -12.32 10.38
C VAL A 5 -8.65 -13.61 9.88
N PHE A 6 -7.68 -13.50 8.98
CA PHE A 6 -6.93 -14.63 8.45
C PHE A 6 -5.47 -14.50 8.89
N ILE A 7 -4.90 -15.61 9.39
CA ILE A 7 -3.47 -15.75 9.62
C ILE A 7 -3.02 -16.90 8.75
N ILE A 8 -2.22 -16.59 7.73
CA ILE A 8 -1.82 -17.57 6.73
C ILE A 8 -0.31 -17.73 6.80
N ARG A 9 0.12 -18.97 7.03
CA ARG A 9 1.53 -19.34 7.01
C ARG A 9 1.98 -19.58 5.57
N LYS A 10 3.16 -19.08 5.23
CA LYS A 10 3.87 -19.40 3.98
C LYS A 10 4.44 -20.81 4.08
N ASP A 11 4.17 -21.64 3.07
CA ASP A 11 4.76 -22.98 2.96
C ASP A 11 6.22 -22.89 2.48
N SER A 12 7.00 -23.96 2.68
CA SER A 12 8.44 -23.95 2.38
C SER A 12 8.76 -23.82 0.88
N ASN A 13 7.86 -24.29 0.03
CA ASN A 13 7.96 -24.24 -1.43
C ASN A 13 7.33 -22.99 -2.07
N GLU A 14 6.63 -22.16 -1.28
CA GLU A 14 5.99 -20.94 -1.77
C GLU A 14 6.96 -19.75 -1.79
N THR A 15 6.82 -18.91 -2.80
CA THR A 15 7.34 -17.54 -2.78
C THR A 15 6.47 -16.65 -1.89
N VAL A 16 6.90 -15.41 -1.62
CA VAL A 16 6.06 -14.45 -0.90
C VAL A 16 4.84 -14.05 -1.73
N GLN A 17 4.99 -13.95 -3.05
CA GLN A 17 3.91 -13.65 -3.99
C GLN A 17 2.84 -14.75 -3.95
N ASP A 18 3.23 -16.03 -3.89
CA ASP A 18 2.28 -17.16 -3.82
C ASP A 18 1.38 -17.07 -2.59
N VAL A 19 1.97 -16.86 -1.40
CA VAL A 19 1.18 -16.75 -0.16
C VAL A 19 0.32 -15.49 -0.16
N VAL A 20 0.79 -14.37 -0.75
CA VAL A 20 -0.02 -13.15 -0.90
C VAL A 20 -1.22 -13.41 -1.80
N LEU A 21 -1.04 -14.01 -2.97
CA LEU A 21 -2.15 -14.36 -3.87
C LEU A 21 -3.17 -15.27 -3.18
N ARG A 22 -2.68 -16.33 -2.51
CA ARG A 22 -3.54 -17.24 -1.74
C ARG A 22 -4.29 -16.53 -0.61
N THR A 23 -3.67 -15.54 0.02
CA THR A 23 -4.29 -14.70 1.06
C THR A 23 -5.36 -13.79 0.49
N LEU A 24 -5.09 -13.08 -0.59
CA LEU A 24 -6.05 -12.18 -1.23
C LEU A 24 -7.27 -12.93 -1.78
N ARG A 25 -7.11 -14.18 -2.21
CA ARG A 25 -8.24 -15.05 -2.61
C ARG A 25 -9.18 -15.43 -1.44
N GLN A 26 -8.78 -15.25 -0.18
CA GLN A 26 -9.67 -15.50 0.97
C GLN A 26 -10.67 -14.38 1.22
N ILE A 27 -10.41 -13.19 0.66
CA ILE A 27 -11.31 -12.04 0.76
C ILE A 27 -12.01 -11.81 -0.59
N PRO A 28 -13.23 -11.29 -0.61
CA PRO A 28 -13.96 -11.04 -1.86
C PRO A 28 -13.44 -9.76 -2.55
N LEU A 29 -12.13 -9.66 -2.79
CA LEU A 29 -11.50 -8.42 -3.25
C LEU A 29 -12.03 -7.98 -4.62
N LYS A 30 -12.33 -8.93 -5.52
CA LYS A 30 -12.91 -8.65 -6.84
C LYS A 30 -14.31 -8.03 -6.80
N THR A 31 -15.01 -8.10 -5.65
CA THR A 31 -16.30 -7.43 -5.48
C THR A 31 -16.16 -6.04 -4.86
N ILE A 32 -14.96 -5.70 -4.38
CA ILE A 32 -14.64 -4.43 -3.72
C ILE A 32 -13.88 -3.51 -4.67
N ILE A 33 -12.91 -4.08 -5.40
CA ILE A 33 -12.07 -3.38 -6.38
C ILE A 33 -12.41 -3.98 -7.74
N THR A 34 -12.78 -3.11 -8.68
CA THR A 34 -13.32 -3.52 -9.98
C THR A 34 -12.54 -2.87 -11.13
N PRO A 35 -12.62 -3.39 -12.37
CA PRO A 35 -11.96 -2.77 -13.53
C PRO A 35 -12.40 -1.33 -13.84
N SER A 36 -13.48 -0.82 -13.22
CA SER A 36 -13.88 0.58 -13.37
C SER A 36 -13.07 1.55 -12.50
N GLU A 37 -12.20 1.06 -11.61
CA GLU A 37 -11.30 1.93 -10.85
C GLU A 37 -10.37 2.70 -11.79
N THR A 38 -10.43 4.03 -11.71
CA THR A 38 -9.66 4.92 -12.58
C THR A 38 -8.28 5.25 -12.02
N LYS A 39 -8.11 5.18 -10.70
CA LYS A 39 -6.82 5.39 -10.02
C LYS A 39 -6.79 4.65 -8.69
N ILE A 40 -5.96 3.62 -8.61
CA ILE A 40 -5.69 2.84 -7.40
C ILE A 40 -4.35 3.27 -6.82
N LEU A 41 -4.40 3.83 -5.60
CA LEU A 41 -3.21 4.12 -4.81
C LEU A 41 -2.93 2.98 -3.83
N ILE A 42 -1.86 2.24 -4.06
CA ILE A 42 -1.29 1.30 -3.10
C ILE A 42 -0.35 2.09 -2.19
N ASN A 43 -0.73 2.25 -0.93
CA ASN A 43 0.05 2.97 0.07
C ASN A 43 0.76 2.00 1.02
N PRO A 44 2.05 1.69 0.80
CA PRO A 44 2.86 0.92 1.72
C PRO A 44 3.23 1.72 2.97
N ASN A 45 3.95 1.10 3.90
CA ASN A 45 4.56 1.75 5.06
C ASN A 45 6.07 1.89 4.82
N TRP A 46 6.51 2.92 4.11
CA TRP A 46 7.91 3.28 3.81
C TRP A 46 8.45 4.36 4.75
N VAL A 47 8.29 4.12 6.06
CA VAL A 47 8.53 5.12 7.11
C VAL A 47 10.00 5.33 7.51
N THR A 48 10.88 4.43 7.10
CA THR A 48 12.32 4.41 7.43
C THR A 48 13.13 3.96 6.21
N SER A 49 14.44 4.20 6.21
CA SER A 49 15.34 3.76 5.12
C SER A 49 15.84 2.31 5.26
N ASP A 50 15.27 1.53 6.18
CA ASP A 50 15.68 0.15 6.45
C ASP A 50 15.37 -0.80 5.27
N HIS A 51 16.05 -1.94 5.26
CA HIS A 51 15.66 -3.06 4.41
C HIS A 51 14.37 -3.72 4.96
N PHE A 52 13.47 -4.17 4.08
CA PHE A 52 12.16 -4.71 4.48
C PHE A 52 12.22 -5.95 5.39
N ASN A 53 13.32 -6.72 5.33
CA ASN A 53 13.57 -7.86 6.23
C ASN A 53 13.59 -7.52 7.72
N THR A 54 13.73 -6.24 8.08
CA THR A 54 13.61 -5.78 9.47
C THR A 54 12.16 -5.81 9.98
N GLY A 55 11.18 -5.86 9.09
CA GLY A 55 9.76 -5.70 9.41
C GLY A 55 9.33 -4.24 9.64
N ASN A 56 10.25 -3.27 9.55
CA ASN A 56 9.93 -1.85 9.77
C ASN A 56 9.16 -1.22 8.61
N VAL A 57 9.40 -1.71 7.39
CA VAL A 57 8.77 -1.25 6.15
C VAL A 57 8.10 -2.40 5.41
N THR A 58 7.15 -2.08 4.53
CA THR A 58 6.46 -3.08 3.71
C THR A 58 7.42 -3.71 2.70
N SER A 59 7.38 -5.04 2.57
CA SER A 59 8.22 -5.78 1.61
C SER A 59 7.81 -5.53 0.16
N THR A 60 8.81 -5.34 -0.70
CA THR A 60 8.66 -5.26 -2.16
C THR A 60 8.01 -6.51 -2.73
N GLU A 61 8.28 -7.68 -2.16
CA GLU A 61 7.69 -8.96 -2.60
C GLU A 61 6.19 -9.03 -2.28
N VAL A 62 5.77 -8.44 -1.16
CA VAL A 62 4.35 -8.34 -0.80
C VAL A 62 3.63 -7.40 -1.76
N LEU A 63 4.23 -6.24 -2.07
CA LEU A 63 3.70 -5.30 -3.04
C LEU A 63 3.58 -5.94 -4.43
N GLU A 64 4.60 -6.69 -4.86
CA GLU A 64 4.58 -7.43 -6.12
C GLU A 64 3.43 -8.44 -6.17
N GLY A 65 3.19 -9.21 -5.11
CA GLY A 65 2.05 -10.13 -5.03
C GLY A 65 0.70 -9.43 -5.14
N ILE A 66 0.55 -8.25 -4.52
CA ILE A 66 -0.66 -7.42 -4.63
C ILE A 66 -0.84 -6.91 -6.06
N ILE A 67 0.21 -6.39 -6.70
CA ILE A 67 0.18 -5.90 -8.08
C ILE A 67 -0.22 -7.04 -9.04
N ILE A 68 0.40 -8.21 -8.90
CA ILE A 68 0.06 -9.40 -9.69
C ILE A 68 -1.41 -9.78 -9.52
N TYR A 69 -1.93 -9.76 -8.29
CA TYR A 69 -3.35 -10.04 -8.04
C TYR A 69 -4.25 -9.03 -8.76
N LEU A 70 -3.98 -7.73 -8.59
CA LEU A 70 -4.79 -6.67 -9.16
C LEU A 70 -4.85 -6.77 -10.69
N MET A 71 -3.70 -6.98 -11.33
CA MET A 71 -3.62 -7.06 -12.79
C MET A 71 -4.23 -8.36 -13.33
N ASN A 72 -3.84 -9.52 -12.78
CA ASN A 72 -4.16 -10.80 -13.41
C ASN A 72 -5.49 -11.40 -12.93
N GLU A 73 -5.92 -11.08 -11.71
CA GLU A 73 -7.14 -11.66 -11.14
C GLU A 73 -8.26 -10.64 -11.01
N ALA A 74 -7.97 -9.39 -10.67
CA ALA A 74 -8.96 -8.32 -10.59
C ALA A 74 -9.09 -7.51 -11.91
N GLU A 75 -8.30 -7.86 -12.93
CA GLU A 75 -8.36 -7.29 -14.29
C GLU A 75 -8.18 -5.76 -14.31
N ILE A 76 -7.34 -5.24 -13.39
CA ILE A 76 -7.01 -3.81 -13.33
C ILE A 76 -5.90 -3.48 -14.33
N ASP A 77 -6.09 -2.41 -15.09
CA ASP A 77 -5.04 -1.85 -15.96
C ASP A 77 -3.87 -1.33 -15.11
N ALA A 78 -2.65 -1.71 -15.45
CA ALA A 78 -1.44 -1.28 -14.76
C ALA A 78 -1.30 0.26 -14.71
N ASN A 79 -1.77 0.97 -15.74
CA ASN A 79 -1.72 2.44 -15.79
C ASN A 79 -2.59 3.09 -14.72
N ASN A 80 -3.59 2.38 -14.20
CA ASN A 80 -4.45 2.86 -13.12
C ASN A 80 -3.81 2.58 -11.74
N ILE A 81 -2.68 1.87 -11.65
CA ILE A 81 -2.04 1.50 -10.38
C ILE A 81 -0.84 2.39 -10.09
N ILE A 82 -0.84 2.98 -8.90
CA ILE A 82 0.26 3.77 -8.35
C ILE A 82 0.67 3.17 -7.01
N VAL A 83 1.95 2.85 -6.82
CA VAL A 83 2.51 2.53 -5.50
C VAL A 83 3.22 3.77 -4.99
N ALA A 84 2.70 4.36 -3.91
CA ALA A 84 3.24 5.59 -3.39
C ALA A 84 3.01 5.76 -1.88
N ASP A 85 4.00 6.34 -1.23
CA ASP A 85 3.93 6.68 0.19
C ASP A 85 4.55 8.07 0.43
N GLY A 86 4.32 8.65 1.60
CA GLY A 86 4.80 9.98 2.00
C GLY A 86 4.69 10.21 3.50
N GLY A 87 4.90 11.46 3.93
CA GLY A 87 4.80 11.85 5.34
C GLY A 87 5.97 11.38 6.21
N SER A 88 7.01 10.81 5.61
CA SER A 88 8.23 10.37 6.29
C SER A 88 9.48 10.72 5.49
N PHE A 89 10.64 10.65 6.15
CA PHE A 89 11.95 10.84 5.54
C PHE A 89 12.55 9.55 4.95
N GLY A 90 11.86 8.42 5.06
CA GLY A 90 12.36 7.11 4.62
C GLY A 90 12.46 6.94 3.10
N ILE A 91 11.68 7.73 2.36
CA ILE A 91 11.52 7.57 0.91
C ILE A 91 12.60 8.35 0.18
N SER A 92 13.60 7.62 -0.32
CA SER A 92 14.73 8.14 -1.08
C SER A 92 15.11 7.17 -2.20
N GLU A 93 15.91 7.64 -3.16
CA GLU A 93 16.48 6.76 -4.19
C GLU A 93 17.32 5.63 -3.59
N THR A 94 18.04 5.90 -2.50
CA THR A 94 18.81 4.88 -1.79
C THR A 94 17.90 3.80 -1.20
N PHE A 95 16.77 4.19 -0.62
CA PHE A 95 15.76 3.26 -0.11
C PHE A 95 15.15 2.41 -1.23
N PHE A 96 14.84 3.02 -2.38
CA PHE A 96 14.31 2.30 -3.55
C PHE A 96 15.31 1.29 -4.09
N LYS A 97 16.59 1.66 -4.16
CA LYS A 97 17.66 0.76 -4.57
C LYS A 97 17.88 -0.38 -3.58
N LEU A 98 17.94 -0.06 -2.28
CA LEU A 98 18.16 -1.05 -1.21
C LEU A 98 17.07 -2.13 -1.20
N ASN A 99 15.82 -1.74 -1.43
CA ASN A 99 14.67 -2.64 -1.41
C ASN A 99 14.21 -3.08 -2.81
N GLU A 100 14.99 -2.79 -3.85
CA GLU A 100 14.70 -3.14 -5.25
C GLU A 100 13.31 -2.67 -5.74
N ILE A 101 12.78 -1.56 -5.21
CA ILE A 101 11.40 -1.10 -5.46
C ILE A 101 11.16 -0.83 -6.95
N SER A 102 12.16 -0.26 -7.65
CA SER A 102 12.08 0.05 -9.09
C SER A 102 11.81 -1.20 -9.95
N ARG A 103 12.06 -2.41 -9.45
CA ARG A 103 11.72 -3.64 -10.20
C ARG A 103 10.22 -3.78 -10.45
N LEU A 104 9.38 -3.10 -9.67
CA LEU A 104 7.93 -3.11 -9.85
C LEU A 104 7.49 -2.33 -11.10
N GLU A 105 8.32 -1.42 -11.62
CA GLU A 105 8.01 -0.67 -12.85
C GLU A 105 7.91 -1.59 -14.08
N LYS A 106 8.51 -2.80 -14.03
CA LYS A 106 8.37 -3.82 -15.09
C LYS A 106 6.91 -4.24 -15.35
N TYR A 107 6.01 -3.99 -14.39
CA TYR A 107 4.58 -4.25 -14.52
C TYR A 107 3.82 -3.12 -15.23
N GLY A 108 4.48 -2.03 -15.62
CA GLY A 108 3.83 -0.86 -16.22
C GLY A 108 3.10 0.04 -15.22
N ILE A 109 3.35 -0.15 -13.92
CA ILE A 109 2.78 0.68 -12.85
C ILE A 109 3.65 1.91 -12.56
N ARG A 110 3.08 2.92 -11.90
CA ARG A 110 3.82 4.11 -11.46
C ARG A 110 4.29 3.97 -10.01
N LEU A 111 5.54 4.35 -9.75
CA LEU A 111 6.08 4.54 -8.40
C LEU A 111 6.19 6.03 -8.07
N MET A 112 5.89 6.42 -6.84
CA MET A 112 5.93 7.85 -6.47
C MET A 112 6.29 8.07 -4.99
N ASN A 113 7.06 9.13 -4.74
CA ASN A 113 7.26 9.71 -3.42
C ASN A 113 6.25 10.84 -3.22
N LEU A 114 5.25 10.64 -2.38
CA LEU A 114 4.16 11.60 -2.17
C LEU A 114 4.63 12.87 -1.45
N ASN A 115 5.83 12.89 -0.87
CA ASN A 115 6.41 14.13 -0.32
C ASN A 115 6.68 15.20 -1.39
N ASN A 116 6.77 14.79 -2.66
CA ASN A 116 6.96 15.68 -3.81
C ASN A 116 5.64 15.97 -4.55
N ASP A 117 4.50 15.51 -4.03
CA ASP A 117 3.20 15.72 -4.66
C ASP A 117 2.66 17.12 -4.37
N GLU A 118 1.71 17.55 -5.20
CA GLU A 118 0.88 18.71 -4.89
C GLU A 118 0.00 18.38 -3.67
N VAL A 119 -0.21 19.38 -2.81
CA VAL A 119 -0.96 19.22 -1.56
C VAL A 119 -2.21 20.09 -1.61
N GLU A 120 -3.36 19.46 -1.40
CA GLU A 120 -4.59 20.16 -1.05
C GLU A 120 -4.55 20.49 0.44
N HIS A 121 -4.54 21.78 0.75
CA HIS A 121 -4.40 22.27 2.10
C HIS A 121 -5.75 22.42 2.80
N GLU A 122 -5.74 22.20 4.12
CA GLU A 122 -6.89 22.47 5.00
C GLU A 122 -8.21 21.77 4.60
N VAL A 123 -8.14 20.55 4.05
CA VAL A 123 -9.30 19.73 3.72
C VAL A 123 -10.10 19.45 5.00
N GLU A 124 -11.37 19.88 5.04
CA GLU A 124 -12.24 19.70 6.20
C GLU A 124 -12.64 18.24 6.41
N ILE A 125 -12.55 17.78 7.67
CA ILE A 125 -13.00 16.44 8.06
C ILE A 125 -14.45 16.51 8.55
N PRO A 126 -15.39 15.75 7.95
CA PRO A 126 -16.75 15.68 8.44
C PRO A 126 -16.83 15.08 9.85
N ASN A 127 -17.48 15.77 10.78
CA ASN A 127 -17.68 15.33 12.18
C ASN A 127 -16.37 14.91 12.90
N PRO A 128 -15.38 15.81 13.01
CA PRO A 128 -14.07 15.45 13.53
C PRO A 128 -14.11 15.22 15.05
N LEU A 129 -13.44 14.16 15.52
CA LEU A 129 -13.25 13.92 16.96
C LEU A 129 -12.16 14.83 17.55
N ALA A 130 -11.12 15.17 16.77
CA ALA A 130 -10.00 15.98 17.22
C ALA A 130 -9.46 16.90 16.11
N LEU A 131 -8.91 16.31 15.04
CA LEU A 131 -8.33 17.05 13.93
C LEU A 131 -9.44 17.55 12.99
N LYS A 132 -9.59 18.88 12.86
CA LYS A 132 -10.68 19.50 12.07
C LYS A 132 -10.39 19.56 10.58
N THR A 133 -9.13 19.76 10.23
CA THR A 133 -8.65 19.84 8.85
C THR A 133 -7.37 19.04 8.68
N VAL A 134 -7.14 18.53 7.48
CA VAL A 134 -5.91 17.79 7.10
C VAL A 134 -5.37 18.33 5.78
N ASN A 135 -4.06 18.19 5.61
CA ASN A 135 -3.43 18.34 4.30
C ASN A 135 -3.41 16.98 3.62
N ILE A 136 -3.88 16.90 2.38
CA ILE A 136 -3.94 15.65 1.63
C ILE A 136 -3.23 15.85 0.29
N VAL A 137 -2.36 14.92 -0.08
CA VAL A 137 -1.70 14.94 -1.38
C VAL A 137 -2.72 14.70 -2.50
N LYS A 138 -2.56 15.40 -3.61
CA LYS A 138 -3.49 15.38 -4.75
C LYS A 138 -3.68 13.98 -5.32
N THR A 139 -2.62 13.17 -5.39
CA THR A 139 -2.72 11.78 -5.84
C THR A 139 -3.68 10.96 -4.98
N ALA A 140 -3.73 11.19 -3.67
CA ALA A 140 -4.67 10.51 -2.78
C ALA A 140 -6.10 11.06 -2.91
N MET A 141 -6.27 12.36 -3.13
CA MET A 141 -7.59 12.98 -3.38
C MET A 141 -8.23 12.49 -4.68
N GLU A 142 -7.43 12.25 -5.72
CA GLU A 142 -7.88 11.79 -7.03
C GLU A 142 -8.03 10.26 -7.12
N ALA A 143 -7.59 9.51 -6.10
CA ALA A 143 -7.68 8.05 -6.10
C ALA A 143 -9.15 7.62 -5.98
N SER A 144 -9.60 6.76 -6.90
CA SER A 144 -10.90 6.11 -6.78
C SER A 144 -10.88 4.99 -5.73
N CYS A 145 -9.70 4.40 -5.50
CA CYS A 145 -9.45 3.39 -4.48
C CYS A 145 -8.09 3.59 -3.81
N ILE A 146 -8.03 3.46 -2.48
CA ILE A 146 -6.78 3.45 -1.71
C ILE A 146 -6.64 2.11 -1.00
N ILE A 147 -5.53 1.41 -1.25
CA ILE A 147 -5.17 0.15 -0.61
C ILE A 147 -4.01 0.42 0.35
N SER A 148 -4.28 0.43 1.66
CA SER A 148 -3.24 0.55 2.68
C SER A 148 -2.56 -0.81 2.90
N VAL A 149 -1.23 -0.84 2.83
CA VAL A 149 -0.41 -2.06 2.99
C VAL A 149 0.61 -1.85 4.11
N PRO A 150 0.18 -1.73 5.38
CA PRO A 150 1.09 -1.47 6.48
C PRO A 150 1.91 -2.72 6.85
N SER A 151 3.07 -2.51 7.48
CA SER A 151 3.77 -3.59 8.19
C SER A 151 3.28 -3.65 9.63
N LEU A 152 2.78 -4.81 10.07
CA LEU A 152 2.30 -4.98 11.44
C LEU A 152 3.47 -5.06 12.42
N LYS A 153 3.58 -4.06 13.29
CA LYS A 153 4.62 -3.94 14.32
C LYS A 153 4.08 -3.37 15.61
N THR A 154 4.78 -3.64 16.72
CA THR A 154 4.49 -3.00 18.01
C THR A 154 4.93 -1.55 17.99
N HIS A 155 4.10 -0.65 18.51
CA HIS A 155 4.43 0.77 18.64
C HIS A 155 4.31 1.21 20.10
N ASN A 156 5.32 1.89 20.63
CA ASN A 156 5.38 2.31 22.04
C ASN A 156 4.23 3.25 22.47
N MET A 157 3.64 3.98 21.51
CA MET A 157 2.47 4.85 21.70
C MET A 157 1.12 4.15 21.48
N ALA A 158 1.08 2.98 20.84
CA ALA A 158 -0.15 2.23 20.64
C ALA A 158 -0.43 1.37 21.88
N ARG A 159 -0.95 2.02 22.92
CA ARG A 159 -1.28 1.37 24.20
C ARG A 159 -2.78 1.17 24.28
N THR A 160 -3.23 0.00 24.73
CA THR A 160 -4.59 -0.15 25.22
C THR A 160 -4.71 0.58 26.57
N PRO A 161 -5.82 1.29 26.82
CA PRO A 161 -6.10 1.88 28.13
C PRO A 161 -6.04 0.84 29.26
#